data_AF-A0A2M8NQF3-F1
#
_entry.id   AF-A0A2M8NQF3-F1
#
_cell.length_a   1.000
_cell.length_b   1.000
_cell.length_c   1.000
_cell.angle_alpha   90.00
_cell.angle_beta   90.00
_cell.angle_gamma   90.00
#
_symmetry.space_group_name_H-M   'P 1'
#
loop_
_entity.id
_entity.type
_entity.pdbx_description
1 polymer ?
#
loop_
_entity_poly.entity_id
_entity_poly.type
_entity_poly.pdbx_seq_one_letter_code
_entity_poly.pdbx_strand_id
1 'polypeptide(L)'
;MGFVLPLVGGILLMVVCFVGLTLSTGALRLALRQRRLDREGVEAQAEVIRHRTTEVNRFFTYRFTLDDKIYVREEASDDEQPPIGSAVMVRYLPHEPKYNAVSGDTPYARLYRRINPLMVGLLSLVFILVGLAGLWLILNLGG
;
A
#
# COMPACT_ATOMS: atom_id res chain seq x y z
N MET A 1 43.00 -1.77 -11.77
CA MET A 1 41.76 -0.96 -11.65
C MET A 1 40.55 -1.55 -12.39
N GLY A 2 40.64 -2.69 -13.10
CA GLY A 2 39.52 -3.23 -13.89
C GLY A 2 38.35 -3.86 -13.11
N PHE A 3 38.56 -4.29 -11.86
CA PHE A 3 37.53 -4.98 -11.06
C PHE A 3 36.56 -4.07 -10.30
N VAL A 4 36.92 -2.80 -10.10
CA VAL A 4 36.13 -1.89 -9.26
C VAL A 4 34.83 -1.48 -9.97
N LEU A 5 34.90 -1.23 -11.28
CA LEU A 5 33.74 -0.81 -12.08
C LEU A 5 32.60 -1.85 -12.14
N PRO A 6 32.85 -3.14 -12.44
CA PRO A 6 31.78 -4.14 -12.48
C PRO A 6 31.20 -4.43 -11.08
N LEU A 7 32.02 -4.35 -10.03
CA LEU A 7 31.57 -4.55 -8.65
C LEU A 7 30.61 -3.43 -8.20
N VAL A 8 30.96 -2.17 -8.49
CA VAL A 8 30.08 -1.02 -8.22
C VAL A 8 28.78 -1.11 -9.04
N GLY A 9 28.88 -1.50 -10.31
CA GLY A 9 27.69 -1.70 -11.16
C GLY A 9 26.75 -2.78 -10.62
N GLY A 10 27.30 -3.90 -10.16
CA GLY A 10 26.52 -4.99 -9.56
C GLY A 10 25.79 -4.59 -8.29
N ILE A 11 26.47 -3.89 -7.38
CA ILE A 11 25.86 -3.41 -6.14
C ILE A 11 24.72 -2.43 -6.44
N LEU A 12 24.94 -1.49 -7.37
CA LEU A 12 23.93 -0.50 -7.73
C LEU A 12 22.69 -1.15 -8.35
N LEU A 13 22.88 -2.14 -9.21
CA LEU A 13 21.78 -2.92 -9.80
C LEU A 13 21.00 -3.72 -8.75
N MET A 14 21.69 -4.32 -7.78
CA MET A 14 21.05 -5.03 -6.67
C MET A 14 20.18 -4.09 -5.82
N VAL A 15 20.68 -2.90 -5.48
CA VAL A 15 19.94 -1.91 -4.70
C VAL A 15 18.67 -1.49 -5.45
N VAL A 16 18.76 -1.22 -6.76
CA VAL A 16 17.59 -0.86 -7.58
C VAL A 16 16.56 -1.99 -7.62
N CYS A 17 16.99 -3.24 -7.79
CA CYS A 17 16.08 -4.39 -7.80
C CYS A 17 15.40 -4.58 -6.45
N PHE A 18 16.14 -4.42 -5.35
CA PHE A 18 15.61 -4.55 -3.99
C PHE A 18 14.55 -3.47 -3.69
N VAL A 19 14.83 -2.22 -4.06
CA VAL A 19 13.85 -1.12 -3.94
C VAL A 19 12.62 -1.39 -4.81
N GLY A 20 12.80 -1.86 -6.05
CA GLY A 20 11.68 -2.22 -6.94
C GLY A 20 10.77 -3.32 -6.37
N LEU A 21 11.37 -4.36 -5.80
CA LEU A 21 10.64 -5.48 -5.17
C LEU A 21 9.87 -5.07 -3.92
N THR A 22 10.49 -4.28 -3.04
CA THR A 22 9.84 -3.82 -1.80
C THR A 22 8.63 -2.94 -2.08
N LEU A 23 8.75 -1.99 -3.02
CA LEU A 23 7.64 -1.14 -3.44
C LEU A 23 6.51 -1.95 -4.09
N SER A 24 6.85 -2.89 -4.97
CA SER A 24 5.87 -3.75 -5.66
C SER A 24 5.09 -4.62 -4.67
N THR A 25 5.78 -5.24 -3.72
CA THR A 25 5.15 -6.11 -2.72
C THR A 25 4.20 -5.32 -1.80
N GLY A 26 4.57 -4.09 -1.43
CA GLY A 26 3.72 -3.20 -0.66
C GLY A 26 2.40 -2.88 -1.39
N ALA A 27 2.49 -2.46 -2.65
CA ALA A 27 1.33 -2.14 -3.48
C ALA A 27 0.38 -3.34 -3.66
N LEU A 28 0.94 -4.54 -3.87
CA LEU A 28 0.15 -5.77 -4.00
C LEU A 28 -0.63 -6.10 -2.73
N ARG A 29 0.03 -6.02 -1.56
CA ARG A 29 -0.62 -6.29 -0.27
C ARG A 29 -1.77 -5.33 -0.01
N LEU A 30 -1.59 -4.05 -0.31
CA LEU A 30 -2.63 -3.02 -0.19
C LEU A 30 -3.81 -3.30 -1.14
N ALA A 31 -3.54 -3.64 -2.40
CA ALA A 31 -4.58 -3.96 -3.37
C ALA A 31 -5.38 -5.22 -2.98
N LEU A 32 -4.70 -6.28 -2.52
CA LEU A 32 -5.37 -7.49 -2.04
C LEU A 32 -6.20 -7.21 -0.78
N ARG A 33 -5.68 -6.37 0.13
CA ARG A 33 -6.40 -5.95 1.33
C ARG A 33 -7.70 -5.22 0.97
N GLN A 34 -7.64 -4.28 0.02
CA GLN A 34 -8.82 -3.56 -0.45
C GLN A 34 -9.84 -4.52 -1.07
N ARG A 35 -9.38 -5.44 -1.93
CA ARG A 35 -10.27 -6.45 -2.55
C ARG A 35 -10.95 -7.37 -1.54
N ARG A 36 -10.27 -7.74 -0.46
CA ARG A 36 -10.88 -8.51 0.64
C ARG A 36 -11.96 -7.69 1.33
N LEU A 37 -11.67 -6.43 1.64
CA LEU A 37 -12.63 -5.51 2.23
C LEU A 37 -13.87 -5.31 1.33
N ASP A 38 -13.67 -5.19 0.02
CA ASP A 38 -14.76 -5.00 -0.94
C ASP A 38 -15.66 -6.25 -1.03
N ARG A 39 -15.10 -7.45 -0.87
CA ARG A 39 -15.82 -8.74 -0.99
C ARG A 39 -16.50 -9.20 0.30
N GLU A 40 -15.79 -9.08 1.42
CA GLU A 40 -16.18 -9.67 2.71
C GLU A 40 -16.55 -8.61 3.75
N GLY A 41 -16.34 -7.34 3.43
CA GLY A 41 -16.54 -6.26 4.38
C GLY A 41 -18.01 -5.97 4.63
N VAL A 42 -18.33 -5.71 5.90
CA VAL A 42 -19.65 -5.30 6.37
C VAL A 42 -19.62 -3.81 6.65
N GLU A 43 -20.75 -3.13 6.41
CA GLU A 43 -20.88 -1.70 6.63
C GLU A 43 -21.24 -1.40 8.08
N ALA A 44 -20.61 -0.38 8.65
CA ALA A 44 -20.93 0.19 9.95
C ALA A 44 -20.91 1.71 9.85
N GLN A 45 -21.67 2.36 10.71
CA GLN A 45 -21.63 3.81 10.86
C GLN A 45 -20.48 4.19 11.80
N ALA A 46 -19.65 5.12 11.36
CA ALA A 46 -18.59 5.72 12.15
C ALA A 46 -18.85 7.22 12.32
N GLU A 47 -18.28 7.79 13.37
CA GLU A 47 -18.34 9.22 13.66
C GLU A 47 -16.94 9.83 13.48
N VAL A 48 -16.87 10.95 12.78
CA VAL A 48 -15.61 11.71 12.63
C VAL A 48 -15.30 12.44 13.93
N ILE A 49 -14.12 12.23 14.52
CA ILE A 49 -13.76 12.77 15.84
C ILE A 49 -12.66 13.82 15.79
N ARG A 50 -11.83 13.84 14.75
CA ARG A 50 -10.67 14.74 14.69
C ARG A 50 -10.22 14.95 13.26
N HIS A 51 -9.79 16.17 12.94
CA HIS A 51 -9.06 16.46 11.70
C HIS A 51 -7.59 16.73 12.00
N ARG A 52 -6.74 16.40 11.04
CA ARG A 52 -5.33 16.72 11.04
C ARG A 52 -4.93 17.13 9.63
N THR A 53 -4.38 18.32 9.49
CA THR A 53 -3.91 18.83 8.19
C THR A 53 -2.42 19.07 8.25
N THR A 54 -1.73 18.64 7.21
CA THR A 54 -0.31 18.93 6.93
C THR A 54 -0.23 19.75 5.65
N GLU A 55 0.94 20.29 5.30
CA GLU A 55 1.12 21.12 4.10
C GLU A 55 0.67 20.41 2.81
N VAL A 56 0.86 19.09 2.73
CA VAL A 56 0.59 18.29 1.53
C VAL A 56 -0.66 17.43 1.66
N ASN A 57 -0.97 16.96 2.88
CA ASN A 57 -1.99 15.94 3.10
C ASN A 57 -3.00 16.34 4.17
N ARG A 58 -4.26 15.98 3.94
CA ARG A 58 -5.36 16.14 4.88
C ARG A 58 -5.76 14.77 5.42
N PHE A 59 -5.98 14.67 6.72
CA PHE A 59 -6.34 13.45 7.41
C PHE A 59 -7.53 13.70 8.33
N PHE A 60 -8.42 12.74 8.43
CA PHE A 60 -9.48 12.74 9.44
C PHE A 60 -9.47 11.43 10.20
N THR A 61 -9.80 11.50 11.48
CA THR A 61 -9.92 10.36 12.38
C THR A 61 -11.39 10.09 12.61
N TYR A 62 -11.81 8.84 12.47
CA TYR A 62 -13.15 8.39 12.81
C TYR A 62 -13.10 7.31 13.89
N ARG A 63 -14.22 7.15 14.58
CA ARG A 63 -14.47 6.06 15.53
C ARG A 63 -15.73 5.30 15.16
N PHE A 64 -15.74 4.00 15.41
CA PHE A 64 -16.95 3.18 15.35
C PHE A 64 -16.91 2.14 16.46
N THR A 65 -18.09 1.67 16.85
CA THR A 65 -18.25 0.72 17.95
C THR A 65 -18.82 -0.58 17.42
N LEU A 66 -18.22 -1.72 17.79
CA LEU A 66 -18.69 -3.06 17.48
C LEU A 66 -18.56 -3.92 18.74
N ASP A 67 -19.63 -4.60 19.15
CA ASP A 67 -19.63 -5.50 20.31
C ASP A 67 -18.98 -4.86 21.55
N ASP A 68 -19.40 -3.64 21.89
CA ASP A 68 -18.87 -2.80 22.98
C ASP A 68 -17.38 -2.43 22.88
N LYS A 69 -16.72 -2.69 21.74
CA LYS A 69 -15.34 -2.29 21.46
C LYS A 69 -15.29 -1.09 20.54
N ILE A 70 -14.49 -0.10 20.93
CA ILE A 70 -14.27 1.11 20.15
C ILE A 70 -13.06 0.92 19.26
N TYR A 71 -13.25 1.19 17.97
CA TYR A 71 -12.19 1.19 16.97
C TYR A 71 -11.99 2.63 16.48
N VAL A 72 -10.74 3.07 16.46
CA VAL A 72 -10.36 4.42 16.01
C VAL A 72 -9.36 4.29 14.88
N ARG A 73 -9.55 5.07 13.80
CA ARG A 73 -8.64 5.06 12.66
C ARG A 73 -8.53 6.43 12.01
N GLU A 74 -7.33 6.73 11.52
CA GLU A 74 -7.01 7.90 10.70
C GLU A 74 -7.00 7.49 9.22
N GLU A 75 -7.66 8.30 8.39
CA GLU A 75 -7.75 8.14 6.94
C GLU A 75 -7.29 9.42 6.25
N ALA A 76 -6.57 9.27 5.15
CA ALA A 76 -6.20 10.39 4.30
C ALA A 76 -7.37 10.78 3.39
N SER A 77 -7.56 12.08 3.19
CA SER A 77 -8.54 12.66 2.29
C SER A 77 -7.83 13.59 1.31
N ASP A 78 -8.03 13.41 0.01
CA ASP A 78 -7.60 14.39 -0.98
C ASP A 78 -8.69 15.45 -1.20
N ASP A 79 -9.93 15.11 -0.87
CA ASP A 79 -11.11 15.96 -1.00
C ASP A 79 -11.43 16.71 0.31
N GLU A 80 -12.59 17.38 0.33
CA GLU A 80 -13.12 18.04 1.51
C GLU A 80 -13.32 17.04 2.65
N GLN A 81 -12.80 17.37 3.84
CA GLN A 81 -12.91 16.51 5.01
C GLN A 81 -14.35 16.53 5.52
N PRO A 82 -14.95 15.36 5.80
CA PRO A 82 -16.29 15.30 6.41
C PRO A 82 -16.27 16.05 7.75
N PRO A 83 -17.31 16.82 8.13
CA PRO A 83 -17.28 17.60 9.37
C PRO A 83 -17.05 16.75 10.63
N ILE A 84 -16.38 17.30 11.65
CA ILE A 84 -16.27 16.63 12.95
C ILE A 84 -17.68 16.44 13.55
N GLY A 85 -17.96 15.25 14.08
CA GLY A 85 -19.27 14.82 14.56
C GLY A 85 -20.19 14.27 13.46
N SER A 86 -19.80 14.37 12.19
CA SER A 86 -20.60 13.77 11.11
C SER A 86 -20.46 12.25 11.08
N ALA A 87 -21.53 11.60 10.60
CA ALA A 87 -21.53 10.17 10.37
C ALA A 87 -20.94 9.86 8.99
N VAL A 88 -20.00 8.91 8.95
CA VAL A 88 -19.43 8.35 7.73
C VAL A 88 -19.67 6.84 7.70
N MET A 89 -19.92 6.29 6.51
CA MET A 89 -20.02 4.85 6.37
C MET A 89 -18.62 4.26 6.28
N VAL A 90 -18.35 3.23 7.08
CA VAL A 90 -17.09 2.48 7.03
C VAL A 90 -17.40 1.04 6.71
N ARG A 91 -16.53 0.42 5.92
CA ARG A 91 -16.56 -1.01 5.67
C ARG A 91 -15.45 -1.66 6.48
N TYR A 92 -15.75 -2.75 7.19
CA TYR A 92 -14.79 -3.47 8.03
C TYR A 92 -14.88 -4.97 7.82
N LEU A 93 -13.80 -5.71 8.11
CA LEU A 93 -13.82 -7.17 8.11
C LEU A 93 -14.34 -7.69 9.46
N PRO A 94 -15.44 -8.48 9.50
CA PRO A 94 -16.03 -8.97 10.76
C PRO A 94 -15.06 -9.77 11.64
N HIS A 95 -14.23 -10.61 11.03
CA HIS A 95 -13.23 -11.41 11.75
C HIS A 95 -11.99 -10.62 12.17
N GLU A 96 -11.78 -9.42 11.60
CA GLU A 96 -10.62 -8.58 11.90
C GLU A 96 -10.96 -7.09 11.82
N PRO A 97 -11.76 -6.51 12.75
CA PRO A 97 -12.34 -5.17 12.59
C PRO A 97 -11.33 -4.02 12.52
N LYS A 98 -10.06 -4.26 12.92
CA LYS A 98 -8.95 -3.34 12.68
C LYS A 98 -8.73 -3.04 11.19
N TYR A 99 -9.19 -3.94 10.33
CA TYR A 99 -9.17 -3.81 8.88
C TYR A 99 -10.49 -3.20 8.46
N ASN A 100 -10.49 -1.88 8.43
CA ASN A 100 -11.59 -1.04 8.00
C ASN A 100 -11.10 0.05 7.03
N ALA A 101 -12.02 0.61 6.26
CA ALA A 101 -11.83 1.78 5.40
C ALA A 101 -13.16 2.52 5.26
N VAL A 102 -13.13 3.82 4.97
CA VAL A 102 -14.34 4.58 4.68
C VAL A 102 -14.95 4.06 3.37
N SER A 103 -16.24 3.76 3.40
CA SER A 103 -17.01 3.34 2.23
C SER A 103 -17.14 4.53 1.26
N GLY A 104 -16.59 4.40 0.06
CA GLY A 104 -16.62 5.43 -0.97
C GLY A 104 -15.41 5.36 -1.89
N ASP A 105 -15.38 6.23 -2.91
CA ASP A 105 -14.24 6.39 -3.80
C ASP A 105 -13.17 7.26 -3.10
N THR A 106 -12.49 6.68 -2.10
CA THR A 106 -11.28 7.34 -1.60
C THR A 106 -10.22 7.40 -2.71
N PRO A 107 -9.38 8.44 -2.75
CA PRO A 107 -8.37 8.60 -3.79
C PRO A 107 -7.44 7.38 -3.90
N TYR A 108 -7.10 6.81 -2.74
CA TYR A 108 -6.32 5.59 -2.62
C TYR A 108 -7.08 4.36 -3.12
N ALA A 109 -8.37 4.21 -2.80
CA ALA A 109 -9.18 3.11 -3.32
C ALA A 109 -9.20 3.12 -4.86
N ARG A 110 -9.29 4.30 -5.49
CA ARG A 110 -9.21 4.43 -6.96
C ARG A 110 -7.85 4.03 -7.52
N LEU A 111 -6.76 4.49 -6.89
CA LEU A 111 -5.40 4.13 -7.30
C LEU A 111 -5.18 2.61 -7.21
N TYR A 112 -5.55 2.00 -6.09
CA TYR A 112 -5.37 0.56 -5.85
C TYR A 112 -6.30 -0.32 -6.69
N ARG A 113 -7.53 0.13 -6.98
CA ARG A 113 -8.45 -0.59 -7.88
C ARG A 113 -7.88 -0.68 -9.30
N ARG A 114 -7.07 0.30 -9.71
CA ARG A 114 -6.38 0.34 -11.00
C ARG A 114 -5.14 -0.55 -11.07
N ILE A 115 -4.51 -0.82 -9.92
CA ILE A 115 -3.33 -1.68 -9.86
C ILE A 115 -3.75 -3.14 -10.07
N ASN A 116 -3.40 -3.67 -11.25
CA ASN A 116 -3.61 -5.08 -11.54
C ASN A 116 -2.54 -5.92 -10.81
N PRO A 117 -2.90 -6.81 -9.88
CA PRO A 117 -1.92 -7.62 -9.13
C PRO A 117 -1.04 -8.47 -10.04
N LEU A 118 -1.54 -8.87 -11.22
CA LEU A 118 -0.77 -9.60 -12.22
C LEU A 118 0.37 -8.74 -12.79
N MET A 119 0.12 -7.46 -13.05
CA MET A 119 1.15 -6.55 -13.52
C MET A 119 2.24 -6.31 -12.47
N VAL A 120 1.86 -6.17 -11.20
CA VAL A 120 2.84 -6.01 -10.11
C VAL A 120 3.69 -7.27 -9.94
N GLY A 121 3.07 -8.45 -10.06
CA GLY A 121 3.77 -9.74 -10.09
C GLY A 121 4.74 -9.83 -11.25
N LEU A 122 4.31 -9.47 -12.47
CA LEU A 122 5.15 -9.47 -13.67
C LEU A 122 6.37 -8.53 -13.51
N LEU A 123 6.15 -7.31 -13.02
CA LEU A 123 7.21 -6.32 -12.81
C LEU A 123 8.26 -6.83 -11.80
N SER A 124 7.81 -7.44 -10.70
CA SER A 124 8.68 -8.07 -9.71
C SER A 124 9.53 -9.19 -10.33
N LEU A 125 8.94 -9.99 -11.22
CA LEU A 125 9.62 -11.09 -11.91
C LEU A 125 10.71 -10.56 -12.86
N VAL A 126 10.44 -9.46 -13.57
CA VAL A 126 11.45 -8.77 -14.41
C VAL A 126 12.63 -8.31 -13.57
N PHE A 127 12.41 -7.68 -12.40
CA PHE A 127 13.51 -7.26 -11.52
C PHE A 127 14.34 -8.44 -11.03
N ILE A 128 13.70 -9.56 -10.68
CA ILE A 128 14.41 -10.78 -10.26
C ILE A 128 15.28 -11.31 -11.41
N LEU A 129 14.74 -11.41 -12.62
CA LEU A 129 15.47 -11.89 -13.79
C LEU A 129 16.67 -10.99 -14.15
N VAL A 130 16.49 -9.66 -14.12
CA VAL A 130 17.55 -8.70 -14.35
C VAL A 130 18.64 -8.79 -13.27
N GLY A 131 18.25 -8.91 -12.00
CA GLY A 131 19.16 -9.14 -10.89
C GLY A 131 19.99 -10.41 -11.04
N LEU A 132 19.35 -11.53 -11.41
CA LEU A 132 20.01 -12.82 -11.65
C LEU A 132 20.95 -12.76 -12.86
N ALA A 133 20.53 -12.13 -13.96
CA ALA A 133 21.35 -11.97 -15.16
C ALA A 133 22.59 -11.11 -14.89
N GLY A 134 22.43 -10.00 -14.15
CA GLY A 134 23.54 -9.15 -13.74
C GLY A 134 24.53 -9.88 -12.84
N LEU A 135 24.04 -10.65 -11.86
CA LEU A 135 24.88 -11.48 -10.99
C LEU A 135 25.67 -12.53 -11.80
N TRP A 136 25.01 -13.22 -12.72
CA TRP A 136 25.64 -14.23 -13.59
C TRP A 136 26.75 -13.63 -14.46
N LEU A 137 26.53 -12.43 -15.01
CA LEU A 137 27.52 -11.71 -15.82
C LEU A 137 28.77 -11.33 -15.00
N ILE A 138 28.59 -10.89 -13.76
CA ILE A 138 29.70 -10.55 -12.86
C ILE A 138 30.53 -11.79 -12.52
N LEU A 139 29.87 -12.92 -12.23
CA LEU A 139 30.54 -14.17 -11.91
C LEU A 139 31.38 -14.71 -13.08
N ASN A 140 30.90 -14.55 -14.32
CA ASN A 140 31.62 -15.01 -15.51
C ASN A 140 32.73 -14.06 -15.99
N LEU A 141 32.62 -12.75 -15.73
CA LEU A 141 33.66 -11.78 -16.12
C LEU A 141 34.82 -11.71 -15.12
N GLY A 142 34.65 -12.25 -13.91
CA GLY A 142 35.66 -12.24 -12.85
C GLY A 142 36.50 -13.52 -12.73
N GLY A 143 36.22 -14.53 -13.55
CA GLY A 143 36.97 -15.80 -13.63
C GLY A 143 38.04 -15.80 -14.72
#